data_AF-A0A8S3RLK3-F1
#
_entry.id   AF-A0A8S3RLK3-F1
#
_cell.length_a   1.000
_cell.length_b   1.000
_cell.length_c   1.000
_cell.angle_alpha   90.00
_cell.angle_beta   90.00
_cell.angle_gamma   90.00
#
_symmetry.space_group_name_H-M   'P 1'
#
loop_
_entity.id
_entity.type
_entity.pdbx_description
1 polymer ?
#
loop_
_entity_poly.entity_id
_entity_poly.type
_entity_poly.pdbx_seq_one_letter_code
_entity_poly.pdbx_strand_id
1 'polypeptide(L)'
;MATGGRNLPTGAGRGSLTSNSDAENLQPQQQPLDQRMSYQGCYTMISPNEKKRQEIQRQAEKETASYQQYKEQKKVGPLSYVGTAGGGAITEQQARNRLIQDNKNPSLRQREKREGYKTEQKKKEEEEIELKRKKQRDLADKNKLKSHQTEADKRNKWDEDRRRKTDDFLSRLERKPNEDRQSGKIVCIKMQQS
;
A
#
# COMPACT_ATOMS: atom_id res chain seq x y z
N MET A 1 5.04 -25.84 26.16
CA MET A 1 4.05 -24.98 26.84
C MET A 1 4.33 -23.54 26.45
N ALA A 2 3.41 -22.87 25.77
CA ALA A 2 3.36 -21.41 25.66
C ALA A 2 1.93 -21.03 25.24
N THR A 3 1.28 -20.22 26.07
CA THR A 3 -0.14 -19.89 26.05
C THR A 3 -0.41 -18.72 25.10
N GLY A 4 -1.25 -18.92 24.09
CA GLY A 4 -1.72 -17.87 23.20
C GLY A 4 -2.81 -17.03 23.87
N GLY A 5 -2.45 -15.83 24.35
CA GLY A 5 -3.37 -14.84 24.90
C GLY A 5 -4.23 -14.18 23.82
N ARG A 6 -5.54 -14.13 24.06
CA ARG A 6 -6.55 -13.49 23.21
C ARG A 6 -6.53 -11.97 23.45
N ASN A 7 -6.24 -11.18 22.41
CA ASN A 7 -6.41 -9.72 22.43
C ASN A 7 -7.81 -9.36 21.94
N LEU A 8 -8.68 -8.88 22.85
CA LEU A 8 -9.90 -8.14 22.51
C LEU A 8 -9.60 -6.63 22.54
N PRO A 9 -10.07 -5.83 21.57
CA PRO A 9 -9.92 -4.39 21.63
C PRO A 9 -11.00 -3.78 22.54
N THR A 10 -10.59 -3.32 23.71
CA THR A 10 -11.38 -2.49 24.61
C THR A 10 -11.42 -1.06 24.04
N GLY A 11 -12.61 -0.57 23.72
CA GLY A 11 -12.83 0.80 23.27
C GLY A 11 -12.53 1.79 24.39
N ALA A 12 -11.51 2.63 24.17
CA ALA A 12 -11.19 3.78 25.00
C ALA A 12 -10.73 4.94 24.10
N GLY A 13 -11.68 5.62 23.47
CA GLY A 13 -11.45 6.86 22.72
C GLY A 13 -11.51 8.05 23.66
N ARG A 14 -10.39 8.35 24.32
CA ARG A 14 -10.14 9.59 25.07
C ARG A 14 -10.10 10.79 24.12
N GLY A 15 -10.81 11.86 24.50
CA GLY A 15 -10.71 13.17 23.87
C GLY A 15 -9.28 13.71 23.87
N SER A 16 -8.87 14.24 22.72
CA SER A 16 -7.64 15.00 22.54
C SER A 16 -7.86 16.41 23.08
N LEU A 17 -7.21 16.71 24.20
CA LEU A 17 -7.00 18.07 24.70
C LEU A 17 -5.83 18.66 23.92
N THR A 18 -6.11 19.63 23.06
CA THR A 18 -5.09 20.59 22.63
C THR A 18 -5.16 21.78 23.58
N SER A 19 -4.03 22.01 24.24
CA SER A 19 -3.75 23.14 25.10
C SER A 19 -3.62 24.40 24.27
N ASN A 20 -4.36 25.45 24.62
CA ASN A 20 -3.88 26.83 24.49
C ASN A 20 -4.31 27.60 25.73
N SER A 21 -3.33 28.33 26.24
CA SER A 21 -3.24 29.05 27.48
C SER A 21 -4.32 30.10 27.63
N ASP A 22 -4.91 30.20 28.83
CA ASP A 22 -5.15 31.44 29.54
C ASP A 22 -5.35 31.08 31.01
N ALA A 23 -4.34 31.38 31.83
CA ALA A 23 -4.55 31.53 33.26
C ALA A 23 -5.41 32.79 33.43
N GLU A 24 -6.47 32.73 34.24
CA GLU A 24 -6.95 33.82 35.11
C GLU A 24 -8.25 33.41 35.83
N ASN A 25 -8.35 33.89 37.08
CA ASN A 25 -9.55 34.04 37.88
C ASN A 25 -10.24 32.82 38.50
N LEU A 26 -9.70 32.39 39.66
CA LEU A 26 -10.53 32.00 40.80
C LEU A 26 -11.30 33.25 41.29
N GLN A 27 -12.41 33.56 40.63
CA GLN A 27 -13.37 34.56 41.09
C GLN A 27 -14.52 33.82 41.78
N PRO A 28 -14.84 34.10 43.06
CA PRO A 28 -16.08 33.65 43.65
C PRO A 28 -17.23 34.27 42.84
N GLN A 29 -17.99 33.41 42.16
CA GLN A 29 -19.18 33.79 41.41
C GLN A 29 -20.13 34.50 42.38
N GLN A 30 -20.19 35.82 42.28
CA GLN A 30 -21.09 36.65 43.06
C GLN A 30 -22.51 36.20 42.72
N GLN A 31 -23.18 35.59 43.71
CA GLN A 31 -24.60 35.23 43.60
C GLN A 31 -25.39 36.51 43.31
N PRO A 32 -26.25 36.55 42.28
CA PRO A 32 -27.07 37.72 42.02
C PRO A 32 -27.96 37.99 43.24
N LEU A 33 -27.99 39.25 43.68
CA LEU A 33 -28.60 39.80 44.91
C LEU A 33 -30.12 39.57 45.11
N ASP A 34 -30.78 38.71 44.33
CA ASP A 34 -32.24 38.49 44.40
C ASP A 34 -32.64 37.39 45.41
N GLN A 35 -31.69 36.67 46.01
CA GLN A 35 -31.99 35.61 46.99
C GLN A 35 -32.14 36.17 48.41
N ARG A 36 -33.35 36.63 48.74
CA ARG A 36 -33.69 37.15 50.08
C ARG A 36 -33.72 36.01 51.10
N MET A 37 -32.76 36.00 52.01
CA MET A 37 -32.73 35.14 53.20
C MET A 37 -33.37 35.89 54.38
N SER A 38 -34.41 35.34 55.01
CA SER A 38 -35.00 35.89 56.24
C SER A 38 -34.72 34.96 57.42
N TYR A 39 -34.13 35.48 58.49
CA TYR A 39 -33.85 34.73 59.72
C TYR A 39 -35.08 34.73 60.65
N GLN A 40 -35.55 33.55 61.05
CA GLN A 40 -36.74 33.37 61.90
C GLN A 40 -36.33 32.71 63.24
N GLY A 41 -35.25 33.18 63.87
CA GLY A 41 -34.74 32.67 65.14
C GLY A 41 -33.93 31.38 64.98
N CYS A 42 -34.55 30.21 64.95
CA CYS A 42 -33.79 28.94 64.92
C CYS A 42 -33.45 28.44 63.50
N TYR A 43 -34.00 29.06 62.44
CA TYR A 43 -33.74 28.69 61.05
C TYR A 43 -33.68 29.91 60.12
N THR A 44 -33.07 29.72 58.96
CA THR A 44 -33.07 30.69 57.86
C THR A 44 -34.03 30.23 56.78
N MET A 45 -34.94 31.11 56.36
CA MET A 45 -35.84 30.88 55.24
C MET A 45 -35.26 31.54 54.01
N ILE A 46 -34.94 30.74 52.99
CA ILE A 46 -34.34 31.22 51.74
C ILE A 46 -35.43 31.31 50.69
N SER A 47 -35.70 32.53 50.22
CA SER A 47 -36.72 32.74 49.18
C SER A 47 -36.23 32.19 47.83
N PRO A 48 -37.09 31.53 47.05
CA PRO A 48 -36.76 31.09 45.71
C PRO A 48 -36.39 32.30 44.81
N ASN A 49 -35.31 32.18 44.04
CA ASN A 49 -35.00 33.19 43.03
C ASN A 49 -35.99 33.05 41.87
N GLU A 50 -36.87 34.03 41.71
CA GLU A 50 -37.96 34.00 40.73
C GLU A 50 -37.46 33.87 39.28
N LYS A 51 -36.34 34.50 38.92
CA LYS A 51 -35.76 34.38 37.58
C LYS A 51 -35.29 32.95 37.32
N LYS A 52 -34.57 32.36 38.27
CA LYS A 52 -34.11 30.97 38.18
C LYS A 52 -35.27 29.99 38.16
N ARG A 53 -36.33 30.25 38.95
CA ARG A 53 -37.56 29.45 38.95
C ARG A 53 -38.23 29.47 37.57
N GLN A 54 -38.40 30.65 36.99
CA GLN A 54 -39.02 30.81 35.67
C GLN A 54 -38.19 30.15 34.57
N GLU A 55 -36.87 30.26 34.63
CA GLU A 55 -35.97 29.60 33.68
C GLU A 55 -36.08 28.07 33.76
N ILE A 56 -36.05 27.51 34.97
CA ILE A 56 -36.23 26.07 35.19
C ILE A 56 -37.60 25.62 34.70
N GLN A 57 -38.65 26.40 34.98
CA GLN A 57 -40.01 26.07 34.56
C GLN A 57 -40.13 26.08 33.03
N ARG A 58 -39.60 27.11 32.35
CA ARG A 58 -39.58 27.19 30.89
C ARG A 58 -38.79 26.03 30.26
N GLN A 59 -37.67 25.65 30.88
CA GLN A 59 -36.88 24.51 30.43
C GLN A 59 -37.65 23.19 30.60
N ALA A 60 -38.29 22.98 31.75
CA ALA A 60 -39.11 21.80 32.01
C ALA A 60 -40.27 21.67 31.00
N GLU A 61 -40.96 22.77 30.70
CA GLU A 61 -42.03 22.81 29.70
C GLU A 61 -41.51 22.47 28.29
N LYS A 62 -40.34 23.01 27.92
CA LYS A 62 -39.71 22.71 26.63
C LYS A 62 -39.29 21.24 26.51
N GLU A 63 -38.66 20.70 27.54
CA GLU A 63 -38.19 19.30 27.57
C GLU A 63 -39.36 18.33 27.53
N THR A 64 -40.41 18.57 28.35
CA THR A 64 -41.62 17.74 28.36
C THR A 64 -42.33 17.75 26.99
N ALA A 65 -42.46 18.90 26.34
CA ALA A 65 -43.02 18.98 25.00
C ALA A 65 -42.18 18.20 23.97
N SER A 66 -40.85 18.31 24.01
CA SER A 66 -39.96 17.57 23.09
C SER A 66 -40.05 16.06 23.29
N TYR A 67 -40.18 15.61 24.55
CA TYR A 67 -40.32 14.19 24.89
C TYR A 67 -41.65 13.62 24.40
N GLN A 68 -42.74 14.37 24.54
CA GLN A 68 -44.06 13.98 24.04
C GLN A 68 -44.03 13.82 22.51
N GLN A 69 -43.46 14.79 21.79
CA GLN A 69 -43.31 14.70 20.33
C GLN A 69 -42.46 13.48 19.93
N TYR A 70 -41.36 13.21 20.61
CA TYR A 70 -40.54 12.03 20.36
C TYR A 70 -41.34 10.73 20.60
N LYS A 71 -42.08 10.66 21.70
CA LYS A 71 -42.92 9.51 22.05
C LYS A 71 -43.99 9.27 21.00
N GLU A 72 -44.64 10.32 20.50
CA GLU A 72 -45.64 10.24 19.45
C GLU A 72 -45.03 9.78 18.11
N GLN A 73 -43.89 10.36 17.71
CA GLN A 73 -43.18 9.97 16.49
C GLN A 73 -42.69 8.51 16.54
N LYS A 74 -42.31 8.03 17.73
CA LYS A 74 -41.83 6.65 17.96
C LYS A 74 -42.92 5.71 18.43
N LYS A 75 -44.17 6.17 18.52
CA LYS A 75 -45.29 5.31 18.93
C LYS A 75 -45.52 4.29 17.83
N VAL A 76 -45.10 3.05 18.07
CA VAL A 76 -45.43 1.94 17.19
C VAL A 76 -46.94 1.77 17.24
N GLY A 77 -47.60 1.77 16.08
CA GLY A 77 -49.04 1.53 15.97
C GLY A 77 -49.42 0.16 16.50
N PRO A 78 -50.73 -0.11 16.72
CA PRO A 78 -51.19 -1.44 17.09
C PRO A 78 -50.76 -2.44 16.00
N LEU A 79 -49.77 -3.28 16.34
CA LEU A 79 -49.23 -4.28 15.43
C LEU A 79 -50.20 -5.46 15.37
N SER A 80 -51.02 -5.50 14.32
CA SER A 80 -51.80 -6.70 14.00
C SER A 80 -50.86 -7.74 13.40
N TYR A 81 -50.31 -8.60 14.26
CA TYR A 81 -49.48 -9.71 13.83
C TYR A 81 -50.36 -10.91 13.50
N VAL A 82 -50.59 -11.13 12.21
CA VAL A 82 -51.28 -12.33 11.69
C VAL A 82 -50.22 -13.20 11.01
N GLY A 83 -49.39 -13.87 11.81
CA GLY A 83 -48.28 -14.70 11.31
C GLY A 83 -48.38 -16.15 11.79
N THR A 84 -48.10 -17.09 10.89
CA THR A 84 -47.93 -18.53 11.16
C THR A 84 -46.87 -18.77 12.23
N ALA A 85 -47.11 -19.75 13.11
CA ALA A 85 -46.25 -20.11 14.23
C ALA A 85 -44.89 -20.68 13.75
N GLY A 86 -43.94 -19.82 13.40
CA GLY A 86 -42.61 -20.26 12.98
C GLY A 86 -41.81 -19.13 12.36
N GLY A 87 -41.06 -18.41 13.19
CA GLY A 87 -40.24 -17.28 12.77
C GLY A 87 -39.14 -17.68 11.79
N GLY A 88 -39.26 -17.22 10.54
CA GLY A 88 -38.20 -17.25 9.54
C GLY A 88 -38.75 -17.18 8.12
N ALA A 89 -38.09 -16.43 7.23
CA ALA A 89 -38.38 -16.41 5.79
C ALA A 89 -38.07 -17.74 5.07
N ILE A 90 -37.64 -18.76 5.82
CA ILE A 90 -37.12 -20.04 5.34
C ILE A 90 -37.98 -21.13 5.95
N THR A 91 -38.49 -22.02 5.11
CA THR A 91 -39.25 -23.19 5.57
C THR A 91 -38.33 -24.20 6.24
N GLU A 92 -38.85 -25.00 7.18
CA GLU A 92 -38.07 -26.04 7.87
C GLU A 92 -37.36 -26.99 6.90
N GLN A 93 -38.06 -27.38 5.83
CA GLN A 93 -37.51 -28.24 4.78
C GLN A 93 -36.30 -27.60 4.10
N GLN A 94 -36.37 -26.30 3.82
CA GLN A 94 -35.25 -25.56 3.23
C GLN A 94 -34.05 -25.48 4.19
N ALA A 95 -34.29 -25.28 5.49
CA ALA A 95 -33.25 -25.29 6.51
C ALA A 95 -32.56 -26.67 6.61
N ARG A 96 -33.33 -27.77 6.61
CA ARG A 96 -32.80 -29.14 6.60
C ARG A 96 -32.00 -29.42 5.33
N ASN A 97 -32.48 -29.01 4.17
CA ASN A 97 -31.78 -29.21 2.91
C ASN A 97 -30.43 -28.49 2.89
N ARG A 98 -30.36 -27.25 3.41
CA ARG A 98 -29.09 -26.51 3.55
C ARG A 98 -28.12 -27.23 4.48
N LEU A 99 -28.59 -27.65 5.66
CA LEU A 99 -27.77 -28.39 6.62
C LEU A 99 -27.22 -29.70 6.00
N ILE A 100 -28.06 -30.44 5.25
CA ILE A 100 -27.62 -31.66 4.55
C ILE A 100 -26.58 -31.32 3.48
N GLN A 101 -26.77 -30.25 2.71
CA GLN A 101 -25.81 -29.81 1.70
C GLN A 101 -24.47 -29.40 2.31
N ASP A 102 -24.48 -28.69 3.44
CA ASP A 102 -23.27 -28.24 4.14
C ASP A 102 -22.51 -29.40 4.79
N ASN A 103 -23.23 -30.39 5.33
CA ASN A 103 -22.64 -31.59 5.91
C ASN A 103 -22.22 -32.64 4.87
N LYS A 104 -22.64 -32.50 3.60
CA LYS A 104 -22.17 -33.37 2.52
C LYS A 104 -20.69 -33.13 2.26
N ASN A 105 -19.88 -34.01 2.85
CA ASN A 105 -18.45 -34.24 2.60
C ASN A 105 -17.54 -33.01 2.78
N PRO A 106 -17.42 -32.48 4.01
CA PRO A 106 -16.53 -31.35 4.30
C PRO A 106 -15.06 -31.64 3.96
N SER A 107 -14.63 -32.91 4.05
CA SER A 107 -13.28 -33.34 3.68
C SER A 107 -12.96 -33.13 2.20
N LEU A 108 -13.91 -33.43 1.31
CA LEU A 108 -13.75 -33.25 -0.13
C LEU A 108 -13.68 -31.78 -0.49
N ARG A 109 -14.58 -30.95 0.05
CA ARG A 109 -14.56 -29.49 -0.16
C ARG A 109 -13.26 -28.88 0.34
N GLN A 110 -12.76 -29.32 1.49
CA GLN A 110 -11.49 -28.85 2.02
C GLN A 110 -10.30 -29.29 1.15
N ARG A 111 -10.36 -30.50 0.59
CA ARG A 111 -9.36 -30.99 -0.36
C ARG A 111 -9.37 -30.13 -1.63
N GLU A 112 -10.52 -29.86 -2.21
CA GLU A 112 -10.67 -29.00 -3.40
C GLU A 112 -10.11 -27.59 -3.15
N LYS A 113 -10.42 -26.98 -2.01
CA LYS A 113 -9.86 -25.66 -1.64
C LYS A 113 -8.33 -25.69 -1.53
N ARG A 114 -7.77 -26.74 -0.92
CA ARG A 114 -6.32 -26.90 -0.79
C ARG A 114 -5.64 -27.11 -2.14
N GLU A 115 -6.21 -27.97 -2.99
CA GLU A 115 -5.67 -28.21 -4.33
C GLU A 115 -5.81 -26.98 -5.21
N GLY A 116 -6.94 -26.28 -5.17
CA GLY A 116 -7.12 -24.98 -5.84
C GLY A 116 -6.03 -23.99 -5.43
N TYR A 117 -5.83 -23.78 -4.13
CA TYR A 117 -4.77 -22.91 -3.62
C TYR A 117 -3.36 -23.33 -4.08
N LYS A 118 -3.03 -24.63 -4.01
CA LYS A 118 -1.72 -25.13 -4.50
C LYS A 118 -1.53 -24.87 -5.99
N THR A 119 -2.55 -25.11 -6.81
CA THR A 119 -2.45 -24.90 -8.25
C THR A 119 -2.25 -23.42 -8.60
N GLU A 120 -2.94 -22.52 -7.91
CA GLU A 120 -2.75 -21.08 -8.09
C GLU A 120 -1.36 -20.62 -7.67
N GLN A 121 -0.86 -21.11 -6.53
CA GLN A 121 0.50 -20.78 -6.08
C GLN A 121 1.55 -21.31 -7.06
N LYS A 122 1.39 -22.54 -7.55
CA LYS A 122 2.29 -23.13 -8.53
C LYS A 122 2.30 -22.33 -9.84
N LYS A 123 1.13 -21.91 -10.34
CA LYS A 123 1.02 -21.08 -11.55
C LYS A 123 1.74 -19.75 -11.38
N LYS A 124 1.56 -19.05 -10.26
CA LYS A 124 2.25 -17.80 -9.97
C LYS A 124 3.78 -17.98 -9.92
N GLU A 125 4.24 -19.05 -9.27
CA GLU A 125 5.66 -19.37 -9.22
C GLU A 125 6.24 -19.68 -10.61
N GLU A 126 5.52 -20.47 -11.41
CA GLU A 126 5.91 -20.80 -12.79
C GLU A 126 6.00 -19.53 -13.67
N GLU A 127 5.04 -18.61 -13.57
CA GLU A 127 5.04 -17.31 -14.26
C GLU A 127 6.23 -16.44 -13.83
N GLU A 128 6.55 -16.38 -12.53
CA GLU A 128 7.71 -15.65 -12.03
C GLU A 128 9.03 -16.23 -12.53
N ILE A 129 9.16 -17.56 -12.53
CA ILE A 129 10.34 -18.26 -13.04
C ILE A 129 10.51 -17.98 -14.53
N GLU A 130 9.44 -18.03 -15.31
CA GLU A 130 9.48 -17.73 -16.73
C GLU A 130 9.91 -16.28 -17.00
N LEU A 131 9.38 -15.32 -16.23
CA LEU A 131 9.79 -13.92 -16.32
C LEU A 131 11.28 -13.74 -15.99
N LYS A 132 11.77 -14.38 -14.93
CA LYS A 132 13.19 -14.35 -14.54
C LYS A 132 14.08 -14.97 -15.63
N ARG A 133 13.67 -16.12 -16.20
CA ARG A 133 14.37 -16.77 -17.31
C ARG A 133 14.44 -15.88 -18.55
N LYS A 134 13.34 -15.24 -18.93
CA LYS A 134 13.28 -14.31 -20.06
C LYS A 134 14.24 -13.13 -19.84
N LYS A 135 14.19 -12.50 -18.66
CA LYS A 135 15.11 -11.42 -18.29
C LYS A 135 16.58 -11.84 -18.40
N GLN A 136 16.92 -13.04 -17.93
CA GLN A 136 18.29 -13.56 -18.02
C GLN A 136 18.72 -13.80 -19.47
N ARG A 137 17.84 -14.31 -20.34
CA ARG A 137 18.12 -14.45 -21.77
C ARG A 137 18.37 -13.09 -22.42
N ASP A 138 17.49 -12.11 -22.18
CA ASP A 138 17.63 -10.76 -22.73
C ASP A 138 18.95 -10.10 -22.29
N LEU A 139 19.36 -10.30 -21.03
CA LEU A 139 20.63 -9.81 -20.51
C LEU A 139 21.83 -10.51 -21.17
N ALA A 140 21.75 -11.82 -21.34
CA ALA A 140 22.79 -12.60 -22.01
C ALA A 140 22.97 -12.16 -23.46
N ASP A 141 21.88 -11.93 -24.19
CA ASP A 141 21.93 -11.49 -25.60
C ASP A 141 22.48 -10.07 -25.73
N LYS A 142 22.07 -9.16 -24.83
CA LYS A 142 22.67 -7.81 -24.74
C LYS A 142 24.17 -7.87 -24.46
N ASN A 143 24.61 -8.77 -23.58
CA ASN A 143 26.03 -8.93 -23.26
C ASN A 143 26.81 -9.47 -24.48
N LYS A 144 26.29 -10.51 -25.15
CA LYS A 144 26.87 -11.06 -26.38
C LYS A 144 27.02 -9.99 -27.46
N LEU A 145 25.99 -9.17 -27.68
CA LEU A 145 26.03 -8.10 -28.67
C LEU A 145 27.12 -7.06 -28.34
N LYS A 146 27.21 -6.65 -27.07
CA LYS A 146 28.28 -5.75 -26.62
C LYS A 146 29.67 -6.35 -26.81
N SER A 147 29.85 -7.61 -26.42
CA SER A 147 31.11 -8.33 -26.62
C SER A 147 31.51 -8.35 -28.10
N HIS A 148 30.57 -8.71 -28.98
CA HIS A 148 30.80 -8.71 -30.42
C HIS A 148 31.17 -7.33 -30.97
N GLN A 149 30.52 -6.26 -30.51
CA GLN A 149 30.88 -4.88 -30.87
C GLN A 149 32.31 -4.54 -30.41
N THR A 150 32.65 -4.82 -29.15
CA THR A 150 34.00 -4.53 -28.64
C THR A 150 35.09 -5.31 -29.37
N GLU A 151 34.84 -6.56 -29.76
CA GLU A 151 35.78 -7.36 -30.53
C GLU A 151 35.92 -6.83 -31.97
N ALA A 152 34.83 -6.39 -32.59
CA ALA A 152 34.87 -5.74 -33.90
C ALA A 152 35.69 -4.42 -33.83
N ASP A 153 35.47 -3.59 -32.81
CA ASP A 153 36.21 -2.34 -32.63
C ASP A 153 37.71 -2.59 -32.41
N LYS A 154 38.08 -3.60 -31.60
CA LYS A 154 39.47 -4.00 -31.41
C LYS A 154 40.11 -4.46 -32.72
N ARG A 155 39.39 -5.25 -33.52
CA ARG A 155 39.86 -5.70 -34.84
C ARG A 155 40.05 -4.53 -35.80
N ASN A 156 39.09 -3.60 -35.86
CA ASN A 156 39.18 -2.42 -36.70
C ASN A 156 40.39 -1.55 -36.33
N LYS A 157 40.59 -1.27 -35.03
CA LYS A 157 41.77 -0.53 -34.54
C LYS A 157 43.08 -1.23 -34.89
N TRP A 158 43.13 -2.56 -34.74
CA TRP A 158 44.31 -3.33 -35.11
C TRP A 158 44.58 -3.27 -36.62
N ASP A 159 43.55 -3.36 -37.46
CA ASP A 159 43.68 -3.25 -38.91
C ASP A 159 44.09 -1.85 -39.34
N GLU A 160 43.59 -0.79 -38.70
CA GLU A 160 44.00 0.60 -38.90
C GLU A 160 45.48 0.81 -38.53
N ASP A 161 45.90 0.33 -37.36
CA ASP A 161 47.31 0.40 -36.94
C ASP A 161 48.23 -0.38 -37.87
N ARG A 162 47.80 -1.55 -38.35
CA ARG A 162 48.54 -2.33 -39.34
C ARG A 162 48.69 -1.54 -40.64
N ARG A 163 47.60 -0.99 -41.18
CA ARG A 163 47.63 -0.14 -42.39
C ARG A 163 48.57 1.04 -42.22
N ARG A 164 48.43 1.77 -41.11
CA ARG A 164 49.30 2.91 -40.79
C ARG A 164 50.77 2.53 -40.76
N LYS A 165 51.13 1.42 -40.10
CA LYS A 165 52.52 0.93 -40.07
C LYS A 165 53.02 0.50 -41.45
N THR A 166 52.17 -0.14 -42.25
CA THR A 166 52.50 -0.50 -43.63
C THR A 166 52.75 0.76 -44.47
N ASP A 167 51.89 1.76 -44.39
CA ASP A 167 52.04 3.04 -45.12
C ASP A 167 53.27 3.82 -44.64
N ASP A 168 53.53 3.85 -43.33
CA ASP A 168 54.76 4.43 -42.76
C ASP A 168 56.02 3.70 -43.25
N PHE A 169 55.97 2.38 -43.41
CA PHE A 169 57.08 1.60 -43.97
C PHE A 169 57.29 1.88 -45.46
N LEU A 170 56.21 1.87 -46.26
CA LEU A 170 56.26 2.17 -47.69
C LEU A 170 56.76 3.59 -47.94
N SER A 171 56.26 4.58 -47.22
CA SER A 171 56.74 5.96 -47.32
C SER A 171 58.21 6.11 -46.91
N ARG A 172 58.71 5.34 -45.93
CA ARG A 172 60.16 5.28 -45.61
C ARG A 172 60.97 4.66 -46.74
N LEU A 173 60.44 3.63 -47.42
CA LEU A 173 61.10 2.99 -48.56
C LEU A 173 61.18 3.94 -49.75
N GLU A 174 60.11 4.70 -50.02
CA GLU A 174 60.06 5.72 -51.08
C GLU A 174 60.93 6.94 -50.76
N ARG A 175 61.04 7.34 -49.48
CA ARG A 175 61.89 8.44 -49.03
C ARG A 175 63.37 8.09 -48.97
N LYS A 176 63.75 6.81 -48.92
CA LYS A 176 65.14 6.42 -49.14
C LYS A 176 65.42 6.59 -50.64
N PRO A 177 66.26 7.57 -51.04
CA PRO A 177 66.64 7.68 -52.43
C PRO A 177 67.29 6.36 -52.87
N ASN A 178 66.95 5.95 -54.08
CA ASN A 178 67.43 4.76 -54.75
C ASN A 178 68.91 4.96 -55.13
N GLU A 179 69.80 5.03 -54.13
CA GLU A 179 71.25 5.21 -54.32
C GLU A 179 71.87 4.03 -55.09
N ASP A 180 71.17 2.90 -55.20
CA ASP A 180 71.66 1.70 -55.90
C ASP A 180 71.25 1.61 -57.38
N ARG A 181 70.56 2.63 -57.94
CA ARG A 181 70.10 2.59 -59.34
C ARG A 181 70.99 3.33 -60.35
N GLN A 182 72.08 3.98 -59.91
CA GLN A 182 73.02 4.67 -60.82
C GLN A 182 74.35 3.94 -61.06
N SER A 183 74.60 2.77 -60.47
CA SER A 183 75.85 2.00 -60.67
C SER A 183 75.64 0.66 -61.40
N GLY A 184 74.67 0.59 -62.32
CA GLY A 184 74.47 -0.55 -63.22
C GLY A 184 75.50 -0.62 -64.36
N LYS A 185 76.79 -0.76 -64.04
CA LYS A 185 77.78 -1.24 -65.02
C LYS A 185 77.60 -2.74 -65.19
N ILE A 186 76.81 -3.13 -66.18
CA ILE A 186 76.78 -4.50 -66.70
C ILE A 186 78.16 -4.78 -67.31
N VAL A 187 79.01 -5.49 -66.57
CA VAL A 187 80.26 -6.06 -67.12
C VAL A 187 79.88 -7.33 -67.86
N CYS A 188 79.82 -7.26 -69.19
CA CYS A 188 79.76 -8.44 -70.05
C CYS A 188 81.09 -9.20 -69.93
N ILE A 189 81.10 -10.32 -69.19
CA ILE A 189 82.20 -11.29 -69.27
C ILE A 189 82.00 -12.08 -70.57
N LYS A 190 82.79 -11.73 -71.59
CA LYS A 190 82.98 -12.58 -72.77
C LYS A 190 83.64 -13.88 -72.32
N MET A 191 82.88 -14.96 -72.42
CA MET A 191 83.38 -16.33 -72.36
C MET A 191 84.12 -16.59 -73.68
N GLN A 192 85.46 -16.59 -73.65
CA GLN A 192 86.31 -16.97 -74.77
C GLN A 192 86.78 -18.41 -74.58
N GLN A 193 86.62 -19.19 -75.64
CA GLN A 193 87.03 -20.57 -75.81
C GLN A 193 88.56 -20.68 -75.83
N SER A 194 89.12 -21.70 -75.19
CA SER A 194 90.02 -22.69 -75.80
C SER A 194 90.27 -23.87 -74.87
#